data_AF-A0A1C3XLK6-F1
#
_entry.id   AF-A0A1C3XLK6-F1
#
_cell.length_a   1.000
_cell.length_b   1.000
_cell.length_c   1.000
_cell.angle_alpha   90.00
_cell.angle_beta   90.00
_cell.angle_gamma   90.00
#
_symmetry.space_group_name_H-M   'P 1'
#
loop_
_entity.id
_entity.type
_entity.pdbx_description
1 polymer ?
#
loop_
_entity_poly.entity_id
_entity_poly.type
_entity_poly.pdbx_seq_one_letter_code
_entity_poly.pdbx_strand_id
1 'polypeptide(L)'
;MSNVSRIHSNKTPQRIHYIPEWAETRHLKQVNIVEELNVDKGLVSKWFKGTLPKPEYLEKLAALFGTDVQGLFREPHDDWLAKFFRDKTEEQKDRAISMLKLFFDQQGNGTGTDGK
;
A
#
# COMPACT_ATOMS: atom_id res chain seq x y z
N MET A 1 5.91 -4.88 34.01
CA MET A 1 6.63 -6.06 33.49
C MET A 1 6.27 -6.19 32.02
N SER A 2 7.15 -5.70 31.16
CA SER A 2 6.89 -5.56 29.71
C SER A 2 7.20 -6.88 29.01
N ASN A 3 6.16 -7.59 28.56
CA ASN A 3 6.31 -8.80 27.76
C ASN A 3 6.59 -8.40 26.31
N VAL A 4 7.85 -8.09 26.01
CA VAL A 4 8.35 -8.00 24.64
C VAL A 4 8.47 -9.44 24.14
N SER A 5 7.49 -9.88 23.36
CA SER A 5 7.49 -11.18 22.72
C SER A 5 8.77 -11.37 21.91
N ARG A 6 9.50 -12.47 22.17
CA ARG A 6 10.69 -12.89 21.42
C ARG A 6 10.34 -12.95 19.93
N ILE A 7 10.81 -11.96 19.17
CA ILE A 7 10.75 -12.00 17.70
C ILE A 7 11.70 -13.11 17.26
N HIS A 8 11.14 -14.22 16.77
CA HIS A 8 11.91 -15.34 16.27
C HIS A 8 12.65 -14.92 14.99
N SER A 9 13.96 -14.70 15.11
CA SER A 9 14.88 -14.13 14.11
C SER A 9 15.09 -14.98 12.85
N ASN A 10 14.45 -16.15 12.74
CA ASN A 10 14.69 -17.15 11.69
C ASN A 10 13.56 -17.29 10.66
N LYS A 11 12.49 -16.48 10.75
CA LYS A 11 11.50 -16.42 9.68
C LYS A 11 11.89 -15.29 8.74
N THR A 12 12.29 -15.64 7.51
CA THR A 12 12.34 -14.68 6.42
C THR A 12 11.01 -13.93 6.43
N PRO A 13 11.00 -12.59 6.45
CA PRO A 13 9.74 -11.84 6.36
C PRO A 13 8.98 -12.40 5.16
N GLN A 14 7.77 -12.92 5.38
CA GLN A 14 6.93 -13.29 4.25
C GLN A 14 6.81 -12.03 3.42
N ARG A 15 7.27 -12.08 2.17
CA ARG A 15 7.13 -10.95 1.24
C ARG A 15 5.65 -10.89 0.87
N ILE A 16 4.89 -10.20 1.71
CA ILE A 16 3.47 -9.94 1.49
C ILE A 16 3.42 -8.99 0.30
N HIS A 17 2.81 -9.45 -0.79
CA HIS A 17 2.42 -8.58 -1.88
C HIS A 17 1.03 -8.02 -1.59
N TYR A 18 0.69 -6.88 -2.17
CA TYR A 18 -0.58 -6.20 -1.97
C TYR A 18 -1.53 -6.34 -3.18
N ILE A 19 -1.45 -7.47 -3.89
CA ILE A 19 -2.24 -7.72 -5.11
C ILE A 19 -3.76 -7.59 -4.85
N PRO A 20 -4.33 -8.16 -3.77
CA PRO A 20 -5.74 -7.93 -3.44
C PRO A 20 -6.09 -6.45 -3.27
N GLU A 21 -5.29 -5.72 -2.51
CA GLU A 21 -5.49 -4.32 -2.18
C GLU A 21 -5.34 -3.44 -3.42
N TRP A 22 -4.39 -3.75 -4.30
CA TRP A 22 -4.22 -3.10 -5.59
C TRP A 22 -5.44 -3.33 -6.50
N ALA A 23 -5.99 -4.55 -6.51
CA ALA A 23 -7.20 -4.86 -7.26
C ALA A 23 -8.42 -4.11 -6.71
N GLU A 24 -8.57 -4.04 -5.38
CA GLU A 24 -9.63 -3.29 -4.71
C GLU A 24 -9.57 -1.79 -5.03
N THR A 25 -8.38 -1.19 -4.93
CA THR A 25 -8.12 0.23 -5.24
C THR A 25 -8.49 0.57 -6.69
N ARG A 26 -8.37 -0.40 -7.60
CA ARG A 26 -8.69 -0.25 -9.03
C ARG A 26 -10.07 -0.78 -9.40
N HIS A 27 -10.86 -1.21 -8.42
CA HIS A 27 -12.18 -1.85 -8.62
C HIS A 27 -12.14 -3.05 -9.59
N LEU A 28 -11.01 -3.77 -9.62
CA LEU A 28 -10.81 -4.95 -10.46
C LEU A 28 -11.22 -6.21 -9.70
N LYS A 29 -12.02 -7.07 -10.34
CA LYS A 29 -12.31 -8.41 -9.83
C LYS A 29 -11.26 -9.40 -10.33
N GLN A 30 -11.13 -10.55 -9.66
CA GLN A 30 -10.23 -11.63 -10.11
C GLN A 30 -10.50 -12.06 -11.56
N VAL A 31 -11.76 -12.01 -12.01
CA VAL A 31 -12.14 -12.32 -13.40
C VAL A 31 -11.53 -11.32 -14.40
N ASN A 32 -11.46 -10.04 -14.05
CA ASN A 32 -10.84 -9.04 -14.91
C ASN A 32 -9.33 -9.28 -15.01
N ILE A 33 -8.68 -9.68 -13.92
CA ILE A 33 -7.25 -10.00 -13.91
C ILE A 33 -6.96 -11.26 -14.73
N VAL A 34 -7.84 -12.26 -14.66
CA VAL A 34 -7.79 -13.47 -15.50
C VAL A 34 -7.85 -13.11 -16.99
N GLU A 35 -8.83 -12.28 -17.36
CA GLU A 35 -9.06 -11.83 -18.74
C GLU A 35 -7.88 -11.00 -19.26
N GLU A 36 -7.41 -10.00 -18.50
CA GLU A 36 -6.36 -9.09 -18.96
C GLU A 36 -4.98 -9.75 -19.03
N LEU A 37 -4.68 -10.67 -18.12
CA LEU A 37 -3.38 -11.35 -18.12
C LEU A 37 -3.37 -12.63 -18.95
N ASN A 38 -4.55 -13.07 -19.40
CA ASN A 38 -4.78 -14.35 -20.06
C ASN A 38 -4.16 -15.53 -19.28
N VAL A 39 -4.55 -15.66 -18.01
CA VAL A 39 -4.01 -16.65 -17.06
C VAL A 39 -5.11 -17.50 -16.43
N ASP A 40 -4.77 -18.67 -15.90
CA ASP A 40 -5.73 -19.51 -15.20
C ASP A 40 -6.33 -18.84 -13.96
N LYS A 41 -7.65 -19.00 -13.77
CA LYS A 41 -8.36 -18.58 -12.56
C LYS A 41 -7.75 -19.13 -11.28
N GLY A 42 -7.25 -20.37 -11.32
CA GLY A 42 -6.59 -21.00 -10.19
C GLY A 42 -5.29 -20.30 -9.79
N LEU A 43 -4.59 -19.70 -10.76
CA LEU A 43 -3.36 -18.95 -10.52
C LEU A 43 -3.67 -17.61 -9.85
N VAL A 44 -4.65 -16.86 -10.36
CA VAL A 44 -5.10 -15.59 -9.74
C VAL A 44 -5.63 -15.83 -8.32
N SER A 45 -6.41 -16.89 -8.10
CA SER A 45 -6.90 -17.23 -6.77
C SER A 45 -5.77 -17.52 -5.78
N LYS A 46 -4.66 -18.13 -6.22
CA LYS A 46 -3.47 -18.35 -5.38
C LYS A 46 -2.80 -17.03 -5.02
N TRP A 47 -2.69 -16.09 -5.96
CA TRP A 47 -2.16 -14.75 -5.68
C TRP A 47 -3.01 -14.03 -4.64
N PHE A 48 -4.33 -14.09 -4.75
CA PHE A 48 -5.22 -13.48 -3.75
C PHE A 48 -5.14 -14.13 -2.36
N LYS A 49 -4.56 -15.34 -2.27
CA LYS A 49 -4.29 -16.04 -1.01
C LYS A 49 -2.87 -15.79 -0.46
N GLY A 50 -2.10 -14.90 -1.08
CA GLY A 50 -0.73 -14.58 -0.66
C GLY A 50 0.37 -15.41 -1.33
N THR A 51 0.05 -16.18 -2.38
CA THR A 51 1.09 -16.89 -3.15
C THR A 51 1.80 -15.91 -4.07
N LEU A 52 3.12 -15.81 -3.93
CA LEU A 52 3.94 -14.93 -4.77
C LEU A 52 3.83 -15.30 -6.26
N PRO A 53 3.47 -14.37 -7.16
CA PRO A 53 3.53 -14.61 -8.60
C PRO A 53 4.97 -14.84 -9.08
N LYS A 54 5.13 -15.63 -10.15
CA LYS A 54 6.42 -15.75 -10.83
C LYS A 54 6.84 -14.41 -11.44
N PRO A 55 8.16 -14.18 -11.67
CA PRO A 55 8.67 -12.94 -12.26
C PRO A 55 7.95 -12.51 -13.55
N GLU A 56 7.61 -13.46 -14.43
CA GLU A 56 6.88 -13.22 -15.68
C GLU A 56 5.48 -12.60 -15.49
N TYR A 57 4.84 -12.80 -14.33
CA TYR A 57 3.55 -12.20 -14.00
C TYR A 57 3.68 -10.91 -13.21
N LEU A 58 4.80 -10.71 -12.49
CA LEU A 58 5.01 -9.51 -11.70
C LEU A 58 5.02 -8.27 -12.60
N GLU A 59 5.69 -8.33 -13.74
CA GLU A 59 5.73 -7.19 -14.68
C GLU A 59 4.33 -6.89 -15.24
N LYS A 60 3.56 -7.93 -15.59
CA LYS A 60 2.22 -7.75 -16.13
C LYS A 60 1.23 -7.22 -15.08
N LEU A 61 1.30 -7.72 -13.84
CA LEU A 61 0.50 -7.23 -12.72
C LEU A 61 0.87 -5.79 -12.39
N ALA A 62 2.17 -5.44 -12.39
CA ALA A 62 2.63 -4.09 -12.17
C ALA A 62 2.06 -3.13 -13.25
N ALA A 63 2.12 -3.53 -14.52
CA ALA A 63 1.52 -2.78 -15.62
C ALA A 63 0.00 -2.63 -15.47
N LEU A 64 -0.73 -3.71 -15.16
CA LEU A 64 -2.18 -3.70 -14.94
C LEU A 64 -2.57 -2.74 -13.81
N PHE A 65 -1.81 -2.75 -12.71
CA PHE A 65 -2.03 -1.87 -11.58
C PHE A 65 -1.35 -0.50 -11.73
N GLY A 66 -0.75 -0.17 -12.88
CA GLY A 66 -0.10 1.13 -13.11
C GLY A 66 0.96 1.46 -12.06
N THR A 67 1.75 0.47 -11.67
CA THR A 67 2.82 0.57 -10.68
C THR A 67 4.07 -0.15 -11.19
N ASP A 68 5.16 -0.13 -10.44
CA ASP A 68 6.36 -0.92 -10.72
C ASP A 68 6.34 -2.25 -9.94
N VAL A 69 7.23 -3.18 -10.27
CA VAL A 69 7.29 -4.49 -9.59
C VAL A 69 7.50 -4.33 -8.08
N GLN A 70 8.26 -3.32 -7.64
CA GLN A 70 8.45 -3.05 -6.21
C GLN A 70 7.18 -2.51 -5.56
N GLY A 71 6.40 -1.71 -6.27
CA GLY A 71 5.11 -1.21 -5.83
C GLY A 71 4.08 -2.30 -5.53
N LEU A 72 4.19 -3.50 -6.14
CA LEU A 72 3.36 -4.65 -5.79
C LEU A 72 3.58 -5.15 -4.35
N PHE A 73 4.71 -4.79 -3.73
CA PHE A 73 5.07 -5.15 -2.35
C PHE A 73 4.85 -3.98 -1.37
N ARG A 74 4.15 -2.93 -1.80
CA ARG A 74 3.78 -1.78 -0.99
C ARG A 74 2.27 -1.62 -0.98
N GLU A 75 1.76 -1.07 0.11
CA GLU A 75 0.33 -0.78 0.22
C GLU A 75 -0.06 0.28 -0.83
N PRO A 76 -1.17 0.09 -1.58
CA PRO A 76 -1.58 1.02 -2.64
C PRO A 76 -1.85 2.44 -2.14
N HIS A 77 -2.25 2.56 -0.86
CA HIS A 77 -2.55 3.83 -0.20
C HIS A 77 -1.33 4.52 0.42
N ASP A 78 -0.17 3.87 0.53
CA ASP A 78 1.04 4.56 0.99
C ASP A 78 1.67 5.40 -0.11
N ASP A 79 1.41 5.05 -1.38
CA ASP A 79 2.12 5.63 -2.53
C ASP A 79 1.42 6.88 -3.11
N TRP A 80 0.22 7.23 -2.63
CA TRP A 80 -0.50 8.40 -3.17
C TRP A 80 0.15 9.71 -2.76
N LEU A 81 0.70 9.84 -1.53
CA LEU A 81 1.44 11.05 -1.12
C LEU A 81 2.69 11.23 -1.99
N ALA A 82 3.48 10.17 -2.14
CA ALA A 82 4.72 10.21 -2.92
C ALA A 82 4.45 10.57 -4.40
N LYS A 83 3.38 10.01 -4.99
CA LYS A 83 2.91 10.38 -6.33
C LYS A 83 2.37 11.80 -6.39
N PHE A 84 1.57 12.22 -5.41
CA PHE A 84 0.98 13.56 -5.35
C PHE A 84 2.06 14.65 -5.34
N PHE A 85 3.17 14.41 -4.63
CA PHE A 85 4.30 15.33 -4.51
C PHE A 85 5.35 15.24 -5.62
N ARG A 86 5.30 14.21 -6.48
CA ARG A 86 6.32 13.98 -7.52
C ARG A 86 6.47 15.16 -8.49
N ASP A 87 5.35 15.71 -8.94
CA ASP A 87 5.30 16.78 -9.96
C ASP A 87 5.03 18.17 -9.36
N LYS A 88 5.17 18.33 -8.04
CA LYS A 88 4.95 19.60 -7.34
C LYS A 88 6.26 20.36 -7.16
N THR A 89 6.19 21.68 -7.24
CA THR A 89 7.35 22.53 -6.92
C THR A 89 7.65 22.46 -5.41
N GLU A 90 8.88 22.80 -5.01
CA GLU A 90 9.26 22.83 -3.60
C GLU A 90 8.34 23.74 -2.78
N GLU A 91 7.95 24.89 -3.31
CA GLU A 91 7.00 25.81 -2.68
C GLU A 91 5.59 25.23 -2.49
N GLN A 92 5.15 24.35 -3.40
CA GLN A 92 3.88 23.65 -3.28
C GLN A 92 3.95 22.52 -2.26
N LYS A 93 5.08 21.82 -2.21
CA LYS A 93 5.36 20.79 -1.17
C LYS A 93 5.36 21.42 0.21
N ASP A 94 6.07 22.53 0.40
CA ASP A 94 6.14 23.24 1.69
C ASP A 94 4.78 23.76 2.17
N ARG A 95 3.97 24.28 1.26
CA ARG A 95 2.58 24.70 1.57
C ARG A 95 1.73 23.51 1.99
N ALA A 96 1.78 22.41 1.26
CA ALA A 96 1.03 21.21 1.61
C ALA A 96 1.48 20.60 2.95
N ILE A 97 2.78 20.57 3.22
CA ILE A 97 3.34 20.10 4.51
C ILE A 97 2.84 20.98 5.66
N SER A 98 2.88 22.30 5.49
CA SER A 98 2.38 23.25 6.50
C SER A 98 0.89 23.02 6.79
N MET A 99 0.10 22.80 5.75
CA MET A 99 -1.34 22.55 5.87
C MET A 99 -1.64 21.21 6.57
N LEU A 100 -0.88 20.15 6.22
CA LEU A 100 -0.97 18.85 6.89
C LEU A 100 -0.59 18.94 8.37
N LYS A 101 0.50 19.64 8.70
CA LYS A 101 0.92 19.87 10.09
C LYS A 101 -0.18 20.55 10.90
N LEU A 102 -0.80 21.61 10.38
CA LEU A 102 -1.91 22.29 11.04
C LEU A 102 -3.11 21.37 11.28
N PHE A 103 -3.43 20.51 10.31
CA PHE A 103 -4.57 19.59 10.42
C PHE A 103 -4.34 18.51 11.51
N PHE A 104 -3.13 17.97 11.63
CA PHE A 104 -2.81 16.95 12.63
C PHE A 104 -2.50 17.52 14.03
N ASP A 105 -1.99 18.75 14.12
CA ASP A 105 -1.73 19.43 15.40
C ASP A 105 -3.05 19.75 16.14
N GLN A 106 -4.15 19.97 15.39
CA GLN A 106 -5.48 20.14 15.99
C GLN A 106 -6.08 18.87 16.59
N GLN A 107 -5.61 17.67 16.22
CA GLN A 107 -6.09 16.42 16.83
C GLN A 107 -5.38 16.05 18.14
N GLY A 108 -4.25 16.72 18.47
CA GLY A 108 -3.49 16.50 19.71
C GLY A 108 -3.99 17.30 20.92
N ASN A 109 -4.81 18.33 20.71
CA ASN A 109 -5.32 19.17 21.80
C ASN A 109 -6.64 18.62 22.34
N GLY A 110 -6.56 17.48 23.01
CA GLY A 110 -7.59 17.03 23.94
C GLY A 110 -7.84 18.13 24.97
N THR A 111 -9.10 18.57 25.02
CA THR A 111 -9.65 19.55 25.94
C THR A 111 -9.38 19.14 27.40
N GLY A 112 -8.32 19.68 27.99
CA GLY A 112 -8.19 19.80 29.45
C GLY A 112 -9.07 20.96 29.90
N THR A 113 -10.35 20.70 30.14
CA THR A 113 -11.18 21.62 30.90
C THR A 113 -10.75 21.55 32.36
N ASP A 114 -9.93 22.51 32.78
CA ASP A 114 -9.77 22.87 34.19
C ASP A 114 -11.14 23.30 34.74
N GLY A 115 -11.79 22.40 35.46
CA GLY A 115 -12.99 22.66 36.24
C GLY A 115 -12.60 22.87 37.70
N LYS A 116 -12.77 24.10 38.16
CA LYS A 116 -12.72 24.55 39.56
C LYS A 116 -13.47 23.66 40.54
#